data_AF-A0A820L6H4-F1
#
_entry.id   AF-A0A820L6H4-F1
#
_cell.length_a   1.000
_cell.length_b   1.000
_cell.length_c   1.000
_cell.angle_alpha   90.00
_cell.angle_beta   90.00
_cell.angle_gamma   90.00
#
_symmetry.space_group_name_H-M   'P 1'
#
loop_
_entity.id
_entity.type
_entity.pdbx_description
1 polymer ?
#
loop_
_entity_poly.entity_id
_entity_poly.type
_entity_poly.pdbx_seq_one_letter_code
_entity_poly.pdbx_strand_id
1 'polypeptide(L)'
;MLSNKTPSTVRSIINAIQRYKVLNTLTHDCFETALETEQQLLSQKKNNSALNGRPILIKDNFCLRDTLTTCASKMLANFRAPYTSTIVQRLIDHGCII
;
A
#
# COMPACT_ATOMS: atom_id res chain seq x y z
N MET A 1 30.81 -3.08 13.25
CA MET A 1 30.83 -2.02 12.23
C MET A 1 30.11 -2.54 10.98
N LEU A 2 29.07 -1.83 10.54
CA LEU A 2 28.34 -1.97 9.27
C LEU A 2 27.57 -3.28 9.04
N SER A 3 26.47 -3.46 9.80
CA SER A 3 25.33 -4.26 9.34
C SER A 3 24.71 -3.55 8.14
N ASN A 4 25.09 -3.91 6.91
CA ASN A 4 24.30 -3.61 5.72
C ASN A 4 22.95 -4.32 5.85
N LYS A 5 21.99 -3.71 6.57
CA LYS A 5 20.61 -4.18 6.62
C LYS A 5 20.02 -3.88 5.24
N THR A 6 19.88 -4.91 4.42
CA THR A 6 19.07 -4.84 3.21
C THR A 6 17.73 -4.19 3.57
N PRO A 7 17.31 -3.11 2.89
CA PRO A 7 16.04 -2.46 3.19
C PRO A 7 14.90 -3.48 3.04
N SER A 8 13.86 -3.35 3.86
CA SER A 8 12.66 -4.18 3.71
C SER A 8 12.08 -4.06 2.29
N THR A 9 11.33 -5.06 1.84
CA THR A 9 10.76 -5.05 0.48
C THR A 9 9.89 -3.83 0.27
N VAL A 10 9.09 -3.43 1.27
CA VAL A 10 8.25 -2.22 1.22
C VAL A 10 9.12 -0.97 1.05
N ARG A 11 10.17 -0.82 1.87
CA ARG A 11 11.10 0.33 1.76
C ARG A 11 11.81 0.37 0.41
N SER A 12 12.20 -0.77 -0.13
CA SER A 12 12.83 -0.87 -1.45
C SER A 12 11.91 -0.38 -2.57
N ILE A 13 10.62 -0.70 -2.50
CA ILE A 13 9.61 -0.23 -3.46
C ILE A 13 9.33 1.26 -3.31
N ILE A 14 9.17 1.76 -2.07
CA ILE A 14 9.01 3.20 -1.81
C ILE A 14 10.19 3.98 -2.42
N ASN A 15 11.41 3.53 -2.17
CA ASN A 15 12.62 4.13 -2.73
C ASN A 15 12.63 4.10 -4.27
N ALA A 16 12.14 3.01 -4.89
CA ALA A 16 12.02 2.92 -6.34
C ALA A 16 10.98 3.90 -6.91
N ILE A 17 9.81 4.01 -6.27
CA ILE A 17 8.76 4.96 -6.66
C ILE A 17 9.29 6.40 -6.55
N GLN A 18 9.99 6.73 -5.46
CA GLN A 18 10.61 8.04 -5.27
C GLN A 18 11.70 8.33 -6.30
N ARG A 19 12.54 7.33 -6.61
CA ARG A 19 13.59 7.45 -7.64
C ARG A 19 13.01 7.71 -9.02
N TYR A 20 11.91 7.05 -9.37
CA TYR A 20 11.26 7.17 -10.68
C TYR A 20 10.00 8.05 -10.65
N LYS A 21 9.99 9.08 -9.80
CA LYS A 21 8.85 10.00 -9.64
C LYS A 21 8.37 10.65 -10.94
N VAL A 22 9.26 10.80 -11.93
CA VAL A 22 8.94 11.30 -13.28
C VAL A 22 7.84 10.51 -14.00
N LEU A 23 7.66 9.23 -13.64
CA LEU A 23 6.64 8.37 -14.23
C LEU A 23 5.23 8.66 -13.71
N ASN A 24 5.09 9.42 -12.61
CA ASN A 24 3.81 9.83 -12.03
C ASN A 24 2.80 8.67 -11.84
N THR A 25 3.27 7.55 -11.30
CA THR A 25 2.51 6.29 -11.23
C THR A 25 1.48 6.24 -10.11
N LEU A 26 1.60 7.10 -9.10
CA LEU A 26 0.67 7.18 -7.97
C LEU A 26 -0.15 8.46 -8.03
N THR A 27 -1.46 8.36 -7.82
CA THR A 27 -2.31 9.53 -7.59
C THR A 27 -2.25 9.99 -6.13
N HIS A 28 -2.09 9.04 -5.21
CA HIS A 28 -1.93 9.26 -3.78
C HIS A 28 -0.89 8.27 -3.25
N ASP A 29 -0.02 8.73 -2.35
CA ASP A 29 0.87 7.85 -1.61
C ASP A 29 0.29 7.52 -0.22
N CYS A 30 0.60 6.32 0.25
CA CYS A 30 0.23 5.80 1.56
C CYS A 30 1.46 5.18 2.24
N PHE A 31 2.65 5.76 2.02
CA PHE A 31 3.92 5.15 2.40
C PHE A 31 4.05 4.88 3.90
N GLU A 32 3.58 5.80 4.75
CA GLU A 32 3.61 5.62 6.20
C GLU A 32 2.71 4.46 6.63
N THR A 33 1.47 4.42 6.17
CA THR A 33 0.53 3.31 6.44
C THR A 33 1.07 1.96 5.96
N ALA A 34 1.74 1.92 4.80
CA ALA A 34 2.37 0.70 4.30
C ALA A 34 3.50 0.22 5.23
N LEU A 35 4.33 1.13 5.73
CA LEU A 35 5.42 0.81 6.67
C LEU A 35 4.89 0.38 8.05
N GLU A 36 3.83 1.02 8.54
CA GLU A 36 3.14 0.62 9.77
C GLU A 36 2.54 -0.78 9.65
N THR A 37 1.89 -1.07 8.52
CA THR A 37 1.32 -2.40 8.24
C THR A 37 2.41 -3.46 8.17
N GLU A 38 3.57 -3.16 7.56
CA GLU A 38 4.73 -4.06 7.56
C GLU A 38 5.19 -4.39 8.99
N GLN A 39 5.31 -3.38 9.86
CA GLN A 39 5.71 -3.59 11.26
C GLN A 39 4.68 -4.43 12.03
N GLN A 40 3.39 -4.15 11.83
CA GLN A 40 2.32 -4.93 12.43
C GLN A 40 2.39 -6.40 12.02
N LEU A 41 2.56 -6.70 10.72
CA LEU A 41 2.69 -8.08 10.22
C LEU A 41 3.93 -8.80 10.78
N LEU A 42 5.04 -8.08 11.00
CA LEU A 42 6.24 -8.65 11.63
C LEU A 42 6.03 -9.02 13.10
N SER A 43 5.13 -8.31 13.80
CA SER A 43 4.80 -8.59 15.21
C SER A 43 3.75 -9.69 15.40
N GLN A 44 3.05 -10.09 14.34
CA GLN A 44 1.97 -11.07 14.38
C GLN A 44 2.44 -12.47 14.00
N LYS A 45 1.64 -13.49 14.38
CA LYS A 45 1.88 -14.86 13.92
C LYS A 45 1.68 -14.91 12.40
N LYS A 46 2.65 -15.50 11.70
CA LYS A 46 2.70 -15.51 10.23
C LYS A 46 1.39 -16.09 9.65
N ASN A 47 0.68 -15.29 8.85
CA ASN A 47 -0.42 -15.77 8.02
C ASN A 47 0.14 -16.72 6.93
N ASN A 48 -0.47 -17.89 6.76
CA ASN A 48 -0.06 -18.93 5.80
C ASN A 48 -0.43 -18.61 4.35
N SER A 49 -1.10 -17.48 4.11
CA SER A 49 -1.36 -16.96 2.77
C SER A 49 -0.07 -16.77 1.97
N ALA A 50 -0.09 -17.19 0.70
CA ALA A 50 1.01 -16.95 -0.25
C ALA A 50 1.26 -15.45 -0.53
N LEU A 51 0.26 -14.61 -0.23
CA LEU A 51 0.31 -13.16 -0.41
C LEU A 51 0.72 -12.38 0.85
N ASN A 52 0.95 -13.07 1.97
CA ASN A 52 1.28 -12.41 3.22
C ASN A 52 2.59 -11.59 3.11
N GLY A 53 2.54 -10.32 3.51
CA GLY A 53 3.63 -9.35 3.43
C GLY A 53 3.93 -8.83 2.02
N ARG A 54 3.08 -9.11 1.02
CA ARG A 54 3.29 -8.62 -0.35
C ARG A 54 2.78 -7.18 -0.49
N PRO A 55 3.64 -6.22 -0.89
CA PRO A 55 3.20 -4.87 -1.22
C PRO A 55 2.43 -4.83 -2.54
N ILE A 56 1.28 -4.16 -2.58
CA ILE A 56 0.37 -4.09 -3.72
C ILE A 56 -0.10 -2.66 -3.93
N LEU A 57 0.11 -2.12 -5.14
CA LEU A 57 -0.52 -0.87 -5.55
C LEU A 57 -1.96 -1.11 -6.00
N ILE A 58 -2.87 -0.27 -5.52
CA ILE A 58 -4.28 -0.31 -5.88
C ILE A 58 -4.60 0.80 -6.88
N LYS A 59 -5.29 0.45 -7.96
CA LYS A 59 -5.78 1.44 -8.92
C LYS A 59 -6.76 2.37 -8.21
N ASP A 60 -6.65 3.68 -8.47
CA ASP A 60 -7.45 4.75 -7.85
C ASP A 60 -8.95 4.75 -8.23
N ASN A 61 -9.49 3.60 -8.59
CA ASN A 61 -10.92 3.34 -8.79
C ASN A 61 -11.45 2.25 -7.85
N PHE A 62 -10.60 1.74 -6.94
CA PHE A 62 -11.00 0.84 -5.86
C PHE A 62 -10.92 1.57 -4.54
N CYS A 63 -12.03 1.58 -3.81
CA CYS A 63 -12.11 2.24 -2.51
C CYS A 63 -11.23 1.52 -1.47
N LEU A 64 -10.46 2.31 -0.73
CA LEU A 64 -9.81 1.96 0.53
C LEU A 64 -10.38 2.90 1.59
N ARG A 65 -10.94 2.36 2.67
CA ARG A 65 -11.63 3.16 3.70
C ARG A 65 -10.74 4.30 4.19
N ASP A 66 -11.36 5.47 4.35
CA ASP A 66 -10.76 6.69 4.89
C ASP A 66 -9.59 7.28 4.07
N THR A 67 -9.35 6.79 2.84
CA THR A 67 -8.45 7.43 1.87
C THR A 67 -9.22 8.18 0.77
N LEU A 68 -8.51 8.98 -0.01
CA LEU A 68 -9.07 9.53 -1.25
C LEU A 68 -9.18 8.43 -2.31
N THR A 69 -10.27 8.44 -3.06
CA THR A 69 -10.44 7.59 -4.26
C THR A 69 -11.01 8.47 -5.38
N THR A 70 -10.14 8.92 -6.28
CA THR A 70 -10.50 10.02 -7.20
C THR A 70 -10.89 9.55 -8.59
N CYS A 71 -10.65 8.28 -8.92
CA CYS A 71 -10.78 7.76 -10.28
C CYS A 71 -10.01 8.59 -11.32
N ALA A 72 -8.95 9.29 -10.90
CA ALA A 72 -8.23 10.29 -11.69
C ALA A 72 -9.16 11.36 -12.32
N SER A 73 -10.25 11.71 -11.63
CA SER A 73 -11.27 12.65 -12.10
C SER A 73 -11.50 13.78 -11.11
N LYS A 74 -11.65 15.01 -11.64
CA LYS A 74 -12.01 16.19 -10.85
C LYS A 74 -13.35 16.04 -10.14
N MET A 75 -14.26 15.22 -10.69
CA MET A 75 -15.57 14.93 -10.09
C MET A 75 -15.44 14.33 -8.69
N LEU A 76 -14.39 13.53 -8.45
CA LEU A 76 -14.17 12.80 -7.21
C LEU A 76 -12.90 13.26 -6.47
N ALA A 77 -12.38 14.45 -6.79
CA ALA A 77 -11.11 14.95 -6.21
C ALA A 77 -11.12 14.98 -4.67
N ASN A 78 -12.30 15.18 -4.06
CA ASN A 78 -12.49 15.24 -2.61
C ASN A 78 -13.26 14.03 -2.05
N PHE A 79 -13.47 12.98 -2.85
CA PHE A 79 -14.18 11.79 -2.40
C PHE A 79 -13.31 10.99 -1.43
N ARG A 80 -13.67 11.01 -0.15
CA ARG A 80 -13.11 10.12 0.87
C ARG A 80 -13.95 8.85 0.93
N ALA A 81 -13.32 7.71 0.64
CA ALA A 81 -14.01 6.44 0.54
C ALA A 81 -14.59 5.99 1.89
N PRO A 82 -15.93 5.78 2.00
CA PRO A 82 -16.56 5.38 3.26
C PRO A 82 -16.50 3.86 3.51
N TYR A 83 -15.85 3.11 2.62
CA TYR A 83 -15.71 1.65 2.70
C TYR A 83 -14.44 1.18 1.98
N THR A 84 -14.01 -0.04 2.28
CA THR A 84 -12.99 -0.76 1.52
C THR A 84 -13.68 -1.69 0.53
N SER A 85 -13.34 -1.59 -0.75
CA SER A 85 -13.91 -2.45 -1.78
C SER A 85 -13.58 -3.93 -1.54
N THR A 86 -14.46 -4.84 -1.96
CA THR A 86 -14.32 -6.28 -1.67
C THR A 86 -12.97 -6.87 -2.11
N ILE A 87 -12.42 -6.43 -3.25
CA ILE A 87 -11.13 -6.94 -3.72
C ILE A 87 -9.97 -6.45 -2.86
N VAL A 88 -9.99 -5.17 -2.44
CA VAL A 88 -8.97 -4.60 -1.57
C VAL A 88 -9.03 -5.26 -0.20
N GLN A 89 -10.24 -5.47 0.35
CA GLN A 89 -10.41 -6.17 1.62
C GLN A 89 -9.84 -7.59 1.56
N ARG A 90 -10.13 -8.34 0.48
CA ARG A 90 -9.57 -9.69 0.30
C ARG A 90 -8.04 -9.69 0.27
N LEU A 91 -7.40 -8.69 -0.35
CA LEU A 91 -5.93 -8.58 -0.35
C LEU A 91 -5.41 -8.34 1.07
N ILE A 92 -6.02 -7.41 1.82
CA ILE A 92 -5.67 -7.11 3.21
C ILE A 92 -5.85 -8.36 4.10
N ASP A 93 -6.96 -9.08 3.98
CA ASP A 93 -7.24 -10.31 4.74
C ASP A 93 -6.20 -11.41 4.48
N HIS A 94 -5.60 -11.41 3.29
CA HIS A 94 -4.52 -12.33 2.89
C HIS A 94 -3.12 -11.81 3.25
N GLY A 95 -3.04 -10.70 4.01
CA GLY A 95 -1.81 -10.12 4.52
C GLY A 95 -1.06 -9.25 3.52
N CYS A 96 -1.68 -8.81 2.43
CA CYS A 96 -1.05 -7.82 1.55
C CYS A 96 -0.92 -6.47 2.28
N ILE A 97 0.15 -5.76 1.93
CA ILE A 97 0.41 -4.39 2.35
C ILE A 97 -0.03 -3.49 1.19
N ILE A 98 -0.95 -2.56 1.45
CA ILE A 98 -1.42 -1.60 0.45
C ILE A 98 -0.54 -0.35 0.49
#